data_AF-A0A8J7GDI3-F1
#
_entry.id   AF-A0A8J7GDI3-F1
#
_cell.length_a   1.000
_cell.length_b   1.000
_cell.length_c   1.000
_cell.angle_alpha   90.00
_cell.angle_beta   90.00
_cell.angle_gamma   90.00
#
_symmetry.space_group_name_H-M   'P 1'
#
loop_
_entity.id
_entity.type
_entity.pdbx_description
1 polymer ?
#
loop_
_entity_poly.entity_id
_entity_poly.type
_entity_poly.pdbx_seq_one_letter_code
_entity_poly.pdbx_strand_id
1 'polypeptide(L)'
;MRELHPTTTDPASIHPGLPGYLAAMTGHCPFLTPSLNQQLTTWSAWQADPEDAPDLFALLVEHTEHFRRRRAKDGLLVCANIAVMGPSSIQEARAVLDWPAWITRNIYAEVSVMIGKFWIGEVENDKVGRAIMPPPVSYFSIRHSYPAKDARFLHRFTDVSTALAAAPAHDDGRDVLRRHLAGDTPGGAFTRLCAAFPAPMAV
;
A
#
# COMPACT_ATOMS: atom_id res chain seq x y z
N MET A 1 8.55 13.12 12.00
CA MET A 1 7.38 12.22 11.85
C MET A 1 6.71 11.93 13.20
N ARG A 2 5.36 11.84 13.26
CA ARG A 2 4.59 11.54 14.50
C ARG A 2 3.36 10.68 14.23
N GLU A 3 3.07 9.70 15.07
CA GLU A 3 1.82 8.92 14.99
C GLU A 3 0.62 9.80 15.42
N LEU A 4 -0.43 9.80 14.61
CA LEU A 4 -1.68 10.51 14.88
C LEU A 4 -2.80 9.56 15.30
N HIS A 5 -2.81 8.36 14.71
CA HIS A 5 -3.82 7.36 15.00
C HIS A 5 -3.23 5.94 14.86
N PRO A 6 -3.39 5.09 15.89
CA PRO A 6 -2.94 3.70 15.81
C PRO A 6 -3.77 2.90 14.80
N THR A 7 -3.38 1.65 14.57
CA THR A 7 -4.10 0.78 13.63
C THR A 7 -5.56 0.59 14.03
N THR A 8 -6.48 0.79 13.09
CA THR A 8 -7.93 0.67 13.24
C THR A 8 -8.57 0.04 12.00
N THR A 9 -9.76 -0.52 12.13
CA THR A 9 -10.63 -0.91 11.00
C THR A 9 -11.70 0.15 10.69
N ASP A 10 -11.81 1.19 11.51
CA ASP A 10 -12.72 2.31 11.29
C ASP A 10 -12.01 3.44 10.51
N PRO A 11 -12.28 3.63 9.21
CA PRO A 11 -11.68 4.70 8.43
C PRO A 11 -12.18 6.09 8.84
N ALA A 12 -13.36 6.21 9.47
CA ALA A 12 -13.91 7.50 9.87
C ALA A 12 -13.09 8.14 11.01
N SER A 13 -12.45 7.32 11.85
CA SER A 13 -11.57 7.80 12.92
C SER A 13 -10.25 8.37 12.40
N ILE A 14 -9.89 8.08 11.14
CA ILE A 14 -8.72 8.61 10.46
C ILE A 14 -9.06 9.92 9.75
N HIS A 15 -10.11 9.92 8.94
CA HIS A 15 -10.59 11.11 8.23
C HIS A 15 -12.07 10.94 7.84
N PRO A 16 -12.94 11.96 8.06
CA PRO A 16 -14.39 11.84 7.83
C PRO A 16 -14.78 11.55 6.37
N GLY A 17 -13.92 11.90 5.41
CA GLY A 17 -14.12 11.60 3.98
C GLY A 17 -13.73 10.18 3.54
N LEU A 18 -12.99 9.42 4.35
CA LEU A 18 -12.52 8.09 3.96
C LEU A 18 -13.63 7.04 3.79
N PRO A 19 -14.70 7.00 4.62
CA PRO A 19 -15.81 6.08 4.39
C PRO A 19 -16.44 6.23 2.99
N GLY A 20 -16.71 7.48 2.58
CA GLY A 20 -17.28 7.78 1.26
C GLY A 20 -16.32 7.42 0.11
N TYR A 21 -15.04 7.75 0.28
CA TYR A 21 -13.99 7.38 -0.66
C TYR A 21 -13.88 5.85 -0.82
N LEU A 22 -13.82 5.10 0.28
CA LEU A 22 -13.74 3.64 0.24
C LEU A 22 -14.96 3.02 -0.44
N ALA A 23 -16.16 3.53 -0.15
CA ALA A 23 -17.39 3.10 -0.83
C ALA A 23 -17.28 3.28 -2.35
N ALA A 24 -16.78 4.43 -2.81
CA ALA A 24 -16.53 4.67 -4.24
C ALA A 24 -15.48 3.71 -4.82
N MET A 25 -14.40 3.44 -4.08
CA MET A 25 -13.32 2.55 -4.52
C MET A 25 -13.72 1.09 -4.68
N THR A 26 -14.83 0.63 -4.07
CA THR A 26 -15.34 -0.74 -4.28
C THR A 26 -15.66 -1.04 -5.74
N GLY A 27 -16.06 -0.04 -6.53
CA GLY A 27 -16.30 -0.18 -7.97
C GLY A 27 -15.03 -0.31 -8.83
N HIS A 28 -13.86 -0.08 -8.23
CA HIS A 28 -12.55 -0.10 -8.91
C HIS A 28 -11.62 -1.20 -8.38
N CYS A 29 -11.89 -1.75 -7.19
CA CYS A 29 -11.10 -2.81 -6.57
C CYS A 29 -11.99 -4.01 -6.20
N PRO A 30 -11.95 -5.12 -6.95
CA PRO A 30 -12.79 -6.30 -6.68
C PRO A 30 -12.46 -6.98 -5.33
N PHE A 31 -11.32 -6.65 -4.73
CA PHE A 31 -10.87 -7.18 -3.44
C PHE A 31 -11.33 -6.36 -2.24
N LEU A 32 -11.74 -5.11 -2.46
CA LEU A 32 -12.00 -4.18 -1.35
C LEU A 32 -13.29 -4.52 -0.62
N THR A 33 -14.40 -4.73 -1.34
CA THR A 33 -15.68 -5.11 -0.73
C THR A 33 -15.58 -6.34 0.18
N PRO A 34 -15.04 -7.49 -0.27
CA PRO A 34 -14.92 -8.65 0.61
C PRO A 34 -13.95 -8.42 1.78
N SER A 35 -12.89 -7.62 1.61
CA SER A 35 -12.00 -7.23 2.70
C SER A 35 -12.71 -6.38 3.76
N LEU A 36 -13.50 -5.39 3.35
CA LEU A 36 -14.28 -4.52 4.25
C LEU A 36 -15.31 -5.34 5.03
N ASN A 37 -16.06 -6.21 4.36
CA ASN A 37 -17.07 -7.07 4.99
C ASN A 37 -16.47 -8.00 6.07
N GLN A 38 -15.21 -8.41 5.89
CA GLN A 38 -14.48 -9.26 6.84
C GLN A 38 -13.62 -8.47 7.83
N GLN A 39 -13.69 -7.13 7.82
CA GLN A 39 -12.89 -6.25 8.67
C GLN A 39 -11.36 -6.47 8.51
N LEU A 40 -10.93 -6.84 7.30
CA LEU A 40 -9.52 -7.11 6.97
C LEU A 40 -8.77 -5.88 6.44
N THR A 41 -9.49 -4.81 6.09
CA THR A 41 -8.92 -3.51 5.73
C THR A 41 -8.63 -2.71 6.99
N THR A 42 -7.35 -2.41 7.22
CA THR A 42 -6.90 -1.59 8.35
C THR A 42 -6.29 -0.28 7.89
N TRP A 43 -6.32 0.71 8.78
CA TRP A 43 -5.75 2.04 8.60
C TRP A 43 -4.91 2.44 9.81
N SER A 44 -3.83 3.18 9.59
CA SER A 44 -3.14 3.99 10.61
C SER A 44 -2.93 5.41 10.05
N ALA A 45 -2.62 6.39 10.91
CA ALA A 45 -2.37 7.76 10.46
C ALA A 45 -1.10 8.34 11.09
N TRP A 46 -0.31 9.02 10.26
CA TRP A 46 0.95 9.62 10.63
C TRP A 46 1.07 11.04 10.06
N GLN A 47 1.63 11.94 10.86
CA GLN A 47 2.12 13.23 10.40
C GLN A 47 3.52 13.03 9.84
N ALA A 48 3.71 13.36 8.57
CA ALA A 48 5.00 13.32 7.91
C ALA A 48 5.08 14.39 6.82
N ASP A 49 6.18 15.12 6.80
CA ASP A 49 6.52 16.15 5.80
C ASP A 49 7.65 15.65 4.87
N PRO A 50 8.02 16.34 3.77
CA PRO A 50 9.02 15.86 2.81
C PRO A 50 10.35 15.38 3.43
N GLU A 51 10.82 16.05 4.47
CA GLU A 51 12.03 15.69 5.23
C GLU A 51 11.90 14.35 5.99
N ASP A 52 10.69 13.91 6.29
CA ASP A 52 10.40 12.67 7.03
C ASP A 52 10.37 11.44 6.11
N ALA A 53 10.52 11.60 4.79
CA ALA A 53 10.42 10.50 3.85
C ALA A 53 11.31 9.27 4.19
N PRO A 54 12.54 9.42 4.73
CA PRO A 54 13.35 8.28 5.17
C PRO A 54 12.75 7.51 6.34
N ASP A 55 12.21 8.22 7.33
CA ASP A 55 11.54 7.61 8.48
C ASP A 55 10.23 6.95 8.05
N LEU A 56 9.50 7.58 7.11
CA LEU A 56 8.30 7.03 6.51
C LEU A 56 8.58 5.76 5.70
N PHE A 57 9.74 5.67 5.04
CA PHE A 57 10.19 4.44 4.38
C PHE A 57 10.42 3.31 5.40
N ALA A 58 11.10 3.58 6.51
CA ALA A 58 11.31 2.59 7.57
C ALA A 58 9.96 2.10 8.15
N LEU A 59 9.03 3.03 8.40
CA LEU A 59 7.68 2.71 8.84
C LEU A 59 6.93 1.85 7.82
N LEU A 60 7.01 2.20 6.54
CA LEU A 60 6.37 1.45 5.47
C LEU A 60 6.92 0.02 5.36
N VAL A 61 8.23 -0.18 5.56
CA VAL A 61 8.85 -1.51 5.62
C VAL A 61 8.31 -2.30 6.81
N GLU A 62 8.24 -1.70 8.01
CA GLU A 62 7.68 -2.35 9.21
C GLU A 62 6.22 -2.78 8.99
N HIS A 63 5.39 -1.88 8.49
CA HIS A 63 4.00 -2.17 8.15
C HIS A 63 3.87 -3.26 7.08
N THR A 64 4.82 -3.33 6.14
CA THR A 64 4.84 -4.36 5.10
C THR A 64 5.18 -5.74 5.70
N GLU A 65 6.13 -5.83 6.63
CA GLU A 65 6.41 -7.08 7.34
C GLU A 65 5.24 -7.52 8.22
N HIS A 66 4.59 -6.58 8.90
CA HIS A 66 3.37 -6.88 9.66
C HIS A 66 2.25 -7.38 8.74
N PHE A 67 2.06 -6.74 7.59
CA PHE A 67 1.13 -7.17 6.55
C PHE A 67 1.42 -8.60 6.08
N ARG A 68 2.68 -8.96 5.82
CA ARG A 68 3.05 -10.32 5.39
C ARG A 68 2.62 -11.37 6.41
N ARG A 69 2.87 -11.13 7.70
CA ARG A 69 2.44 -12.01 8.80
C ARG A 69 0.91 -12.12 8.88
N ARG A 70 0.19 -11.00 8.80
CA ARG A 70 -1.26 -10.99 8.79
C ARG A 70 -1.84 -11.73 7.59
N ARG A 71 -1.31 -11.49 6.39
CA ARG A 71 -1.73 -12.17 5.16
C ARG A 71 -1.59 -13.69 5.27
N ALA A 72 -0.53 -14.19 5.89
CA ALA A 72 -0.33 -15.63 6.10
C ALA A 72 -1.38 -16.25 7.04
N LYS A 73 -1.92 -15.46 7.98
CA LYS A 73 -2.92 -15.90 8.96
C LYS A 73 -4.36 -15.69 8.49
N ASP A 74 -4.65 -14.49 7.99
CA ASP A 74 -6.00 -13.97 7.72
C ASP A 74 -6.34 -13.99 6.21
N GLY A 75 -5.41 -14.39 5.35
CA GLY A 75 -5.61 -14.61 3.92
C GLY A 75 -5.28 -13.41 3.01
N LEU A 76 -5.54 -13.60 1.70
CA LEU A 76 -5.10 -12.67 0.64
C LEU A 76 -5.94 -11.36 0.54
N LEU A 77 -7.05 -11.29 1.28
CA LEU A 77 -7.93 -10.12 1.33
C LEU A 77 -7.48 -9.08 2.36
N VAL A 78 -6.43 -9.33 3.14
CA VAL A 78 -5.85 -8.31 4.02
C VAL A 78 -5.42 -7.11 3.19
N CYS A 79 -5.72 -5.91 3.69
CA CYS A 79 -5.27 -4.64 3.14
C CYS A 79 -4.85 -3.75 4.30
N ALA A 80 -3.64 -3.19 4.27
CA ALA A 80 -3.15 -2.26 5.27
C ALA A 80 -2.89 -0.89 4.62
N ASN A 81 -3.53 0.15 5.13
CA ASN A 81 -3.38 1.50 4.64
C ASN A 81 -2.69 2.38 5.69
N ILE A 82 -1.83 3.28 5.23
CA ILE A 82 -1.10 4.23 6.09
C ILE A 82 -1.41 5.63 5.56
N ALA A 83 -2.27 6.36 6.26
CA ALA A 83 -2.60 7.75 5.95
C ALA A 83 -1.46 8.68 6.36
N VAL A 84 -1.12 9.62 5.48
CA VAL A 84 -0.04 10.59 5.64
C VAL A 84 -0.66 11.99 5.59
N MET A 85 -0.71 12.64 6.74
CA MET A 85 -1.51 13.86 6.97
C MET A 85 -0.77 15.19 6.78
N GLY A 86 0.54 15.15 6.49
CA GLY A 86 1.34 16.36 6.29
C GLY A 86 1.18 17.04 4.93
N PRO A 87 1.22 16.31 3.81
CA PRO A 87 1.13 16.92 2.49
C PRO A 87 -0.18 17.69 2.27
N SER A 88 -0.05 18.97 1.93
CA SER A 88 -1.16 19.87 1.59
C SER A 88 -1.37 20.01 0.08
N SER A 89 -0.43 19.51 -0.72
CA SER A 89 -0.47 19.50 -2.19
C SER A 89 -0.03 18.15 -2.77
N ILE A 90 -0.37 17.90 -4.05
CA ILE A 90 0.09 16.71 -4.78
C ILE A 90 1.62 16.69 -4.88
N GLN A 91 2.26 17.85 -5.03
CA GLN A 91 3.72 17.96 -5.13
C GLN A 91 4.40 17.53 -3.83
N GLU A 92 3.90 18.00 -2.69
CA GLU A 92 4.37 17.55 -1.37
C GLU A 92 4.10 16.06 -1.17
N ALA A 93 2.92 15.57 -1.58
CA ALA A 93 2.56 14.18 -1.46
C ALA A 93 3.51 13.28 -2.26
N ARG A 94 3.88 13.69 -3.49
CA ARG A 94 4.88 13.00 -4.30
C ARG A 94 6.26 13.00 -3.64
N ALA A 95 6.70 14.14 -3.13
CA ALA A 95 7.99 14.27 -2.46
C ALA A 95 8.12 13.31 -1.26
N VAL A 96 7.02 13.10 -0.52
CA VAL A 96 6.98 12.21 0.64
C VAL A 96 6.76 10.74 0.26
N LEU A 97 5.86 10.43 -0.69
CA LEU A 97 5.39 9.06 -0.93
C LEU A 97 6.14 8.32 -2.05
N ASP A 98 6.70 9.01 -3.04
CA ASP A 98 7.09 8.36 -4.30
C ASP A 98 8.23 7.37 -4.14
N TRP A 99 9.36 7.81 -3.59
CA TRP A 99 10.52 6.95 -3.45
C TRP A 99 10.31 5.87 -2.38
N PRO A 100 9.66 6.12 -1.21
CA PRO A 100 9.40 5.06 -0.26
C PRO A 100 8.51 3.96 -0.85
N ALA A 101 7.44 4.32 -1.57
CA ALA A 101 6.60 3.33 -2.24
C ALA A 101 7.37 2.56 -3.31
N TRP A 102 8.19 3.25 -4.12
CA TRP A 102 8.95 2.62 -5.18
C TRP A 102 9.93 1.58 -4.66
N ILE A 103 10.77 1.96 -3.69
CA ILE A 103 11.79 1.05 -3.14
C ILE A 103 11.12 -0.14 -2.45
N THR A 104 10.13 0.12 -1.57
CA THR A 104 9.42 -0.97 -0.88
C THR A 104 8.74 -1.91 -1.86
N ARG A 105 8.05 -1.39 -2.88
CA ARG A 105 7.43 -2.23 -3.92
C ARG A 105 8.43 -3.18 -4.57
N ASN A 106 9.63 -2.70 -4.89
CA ASN A 106 10.65 -3.51 -5.56
C ASN A 106 11.27 -4.56 -4.63
N ILE A 107 11.53 -4.21 -3.36
CA ILE A 107 12.02 -5.17 -2.35
C ILE A 107 11.03 -6.34 -2.21
N TYR A 108 9.74 -6.03 -2.12
CA TYR A 108 8.70 -6.99 -1.75
C TYR A 108 7.96 -7.64 -2.94
N ALA A 109 8.32 -7.30 -4.17
CA ALA A 109 7.70 -7.86 -5.37
C ALA A 109 7.81 -9.40 -5.42
N GLU A 110 8.95 -9.96 -4.99
CA GLU A 110 9.20 -11.41 -5.01
C GLU A 110 8.28 -12.22 -4.10
N VAL A 111 7.70 -11.58 -3.09
CA VAL A 111 6.74 -12.21 -2.15
C VAL A 111 5.32 -11.71 -2.41
N SER A 112 5.04 -11.28 -3.65
CA SER A 112 3.73 -10.88 -4.14
C SER A 112 3.05 -9.82 -3.25
N VAL A 113 3.79 -8.82 -2.80
CA VAL A 113 3.22 -7.65 -2.13
C VAL A 113 3.19 -6.50 -3.13
N MET A 114 2.05 -5.81 -3.16
CA MET A 114 1.87 -4.56 -3.89
C MET A 114 1.81 -3.40 -2.91
N ILE A 115 2.57 -2.34 -3.21
CA ILE A 115 2.44 -1.03 -2.58
C ILE A 115 1.78 -0.09 -3.58
N GLY A 116 0.55 0.32 -3.27
CA GLY A 116 -0.12 1.45 -3.90
C GLY A 116 0.22 2.75 -3.17
N LYS A 117 0.22 3.85 -3.90
CA LYS A 117 0.32 5.21 -3.37
C LYS A 117 -0.82 6.02 -3.99
N PHE A 118 -1.41 6.89 -3.20
CA PHE A 118 -2.54 7.71 -3.58
C PHE A 118 -2.29 9.12 -3.06
N TRP A 119 -2.35 10.11 -3.94
CA TRP A 119 -2.09 11.50 -3.54
C TRP A 119 -3.40 12.21 -3.22
N ILE A 120 -3.35 13.07 -2.19
CA ILE A 120 -4.48 13.92 -1.82
C ILE A 120 -4.97 14.73 -3.03
N GLY A 121 -6.29 14.72 -3.27
CA GLY A 121 -6.92 15.54 -4.31
C GLY A 121 -6.59 15.13 -5.75
N GLU A 122 -5.86 14.02 -5.95
CA GLU A 122 -5.56 13.51 -7.28
C GLU A 122 -6.84 13.09 -8.01
N VAL A 123 -7.01 13.58 -9.23
CA VAL A 123 -8.10 13.23 -10.11
C VAL A 123 -7.55 12.28 -11.18
N GLU A 124 -8.00 11.03 -11.14
CA GLU A 124 -7.67 10.02 -12.14
C GLU A 124 -8.93 9.41 -12.75
N ASN A 125 -8.76 8.82 -13.94
CA ASN A 125 -9.73 7.92 -14.51
C ASN A 125 -9.19 6.48 -14.43
N ASP A 126 -10.09 5.52 -14.25
CA ASP A 126 -9.72 4.12 -14.37
C ASP A 126 -9.44 3.73 -15.83
N LYS A 127 -9.05 2.47 -16.04
CA LYS A 127 -8.68 1.95 -17.37
C LYS A 127 -9.79 1.99 -18.42
N VAL A 128 -11.04 2.17 -18.01
CA VAL A 128 -12.20 2.28 -18.91
C VAL A 128 -12.76 3.70 -18.95
N GLY A 129 -12.03 4.68 -18.41
CA GLY A 129 -12.36 6.10 -18.48
C GLY A 129 -13.35 6.58 -17.41
N ARG A 130 -13.65 5.77 -16.38
CA ARG A 130 -14.52 6.20 -15.28
C ARG A 130 -13.73 7.00 -14.27
N ALA A 131 -14.27 8.15 -13.84
CA ALA A 131 -13.65 8.97 -12.82
C ALA A 131 -13.48 8.19 -11.50
N ILE A 132 -12.28 8.27 -10.94
CA ILE A 132 -11.97 7.78 -9.60
C ILE A 132 -12.15 8.96 -8.64
N MET A 133 -12.87 8.73 -7.55
CA MET A 133 -13.04 9.76 -6.52
C MET A 133 -11.66 10.17 -5.99
N PRO A 134 -11.36 11.47 -5.86
CA PRO A 134 -10.08 11.89 -5.32
C PRO A 134 -9.85 11.42 -3.88
N PRO A 135 -8.65 10.94 -3.54
CA PRO A 135 -8.31 10.61 -2.15
C PRO A 135 -8.45 11.83 -1.24
N PRO A 136 -9.13 11.70 -0.08
CA PRO A 136 -9.27 12.80 0.86
C PRO A 136 -7.97 13.09 1.63
N VAL A 137 -7.04 12.14 1.64
CA VAL A 137 -5.70 12.22 2.26
C VAL A 137 -4.72 11.47 1.39
N SER A 138 -3.42 11.78 1.51
CA SER A 138 -2.37 10.98 0.88
C SER A 138 -2.17 9.70 1.68
N TYR A 139 -1.97 8.54 1.03
CA TYR A 139 -1.76 7.29 1.76
C TYR A 139 -1.03 6.22 0.95
N PHE A 140 -0.39 5.28 1.66
CA PHE A 140 0.06 4.01 1.11
C PHE A 140 -1.01 2.94 1.29
N SER A 141 -1.12 2.02 0.34
CA SER A 141 -1.95 0.82 0.45
C SER A 141 -1.11 -0.43 0.19
N ILE A 142 -1.00 -1.29 1.19
CA ILE A 142 -0.26 -2.55 1.16
C ILE A 142 -1.27 -3.67 0.97
N ARG A 143 -1.11 -4.45 -0.10
CA ARG A 143 -2.03 -5.53 -0.46
C ARG A 143 -1.32 -6.67 -1.17
N HIS A 144 -2.00 -7.79 -1.32
CA HIS A 144 -1.48 -8.87 -2.16
C HIS A 144 -1.42 -8.43 -3.63
N SER A 145 -0.32 -8.76 -4.30
CA SER A 145 -0.15 -8.53 -5.73
C SER A 145 -0.72 -9.72 -6.49
N TYR A 146 -1.84 -9.52 -7.18
CA TYR A 146 -2.42 -10.53 -8.06
C TYR A 146 -1.76 -10.47 -9.44
N PRO A 147 -1.24 -11.59 -9.98
CA PRO A 147 -0.82 -11.65 -11.36
C PRO A 147 -1.93 -11.16 -12.30
N ALA A 148 -1.58 -10.43 -13.37
CA ALA A 148 -2.56 -9.82 -14.27
C ALA A 148 -3.49 -10.83 -14.98
N LYS A 149 -3.10 -12.12 -15.06
CA LYS A 149 -3.97 -13.20 -15.55
C LYS A 149 -5.03 -13.57 -14.51
N ASP A 150 -4.64 -13.65 -13.24
CA ASP A 150 -5.53 -14.01 -12.14
C ASP A 150 -6.52 -12.88 -11.83
N ALA A 151 -6.06 -11.61 -11.86
CA ALA A 151 -6.96 -10.47 -11.72
C ALA A 151 -8.07 -10.45 -12.81
N ARG A 152 -7.74 -10.79 -14.06
CA ARG A 152 -8.72 -10.92 -15.16
C ARG A 152 -9.66 -12.11 -15.00
N PHE A 153 -9.16 -13.20 -14.43
CA PHE A 153 -9.95 -14.39 -14.12
C PHE A 153 -10.96 -14.10 -13.00
N LEU A 154 -10.55 -13.38 -11.95
CA LEU A 154 -11.39 -13.02 -10.81
C LEU A 154 -12.57 -12.13 -11.17
N HIS A 155 -12.45 -11.28 -12.20
CA HIS A 155 -13.59 -10.51 -12.72
C HIS A 155 -14.74 -11.37 -13.28
N ARG A 156 -14.52 -12.68 -13.50
CA ARG A 156 -15.55 -13.63 -13.95
C ARG A 156 -16.28 -14.33 -12.80
N PHE A 157 -15.85 -14.14 -11.55
CA PHE A 157 -16.46 -14.75 -10.38
C PHE A 157 -17.42 -13.79 -9.69
N THR A 158 -18.58 -14.30 -9.31
CA THR A 158 -19.55 -13.58 -8.48
C THR A 158 -19.07 -13.47 -7.02
N ASP A 159 -18.23 -14.41 -6.56
CA ASP A 159 -17.58 -14.37 -5.26
C ASP A 159 -16.06 -14.55 -5.38
N VAL A 160 -15.35 -13.43 -5.27
CA VAL A 160 -13.89 -13.36 -5.29
C VAL A 160 -13.28 -14.07 -4.08
N SER A 161 -13.98 -14.13 -2.94
CA SER A 161 -13.47 -14.72 -1.69
C SER A 161 -13.22 -16.22 -1.84
N THR A 162 -14.16 -16.93 -2.47
CA THR A 162 -14.04 -18.37 -2.76
C THR A 162 -12.88 -18.67 -3.70
N ALA A 163 -12.68 -17.86 -4.75
CA ALA A 163 -11.58 -18.04 -5.70
C ALA A 163 -10.21 -17.83 -5.03
N LEU A 164 -10.13 -16.92 -4.05
CA LEU A 164 -8.89 -16.64 -3.32
C LEU A 164 -8.55 -17.68 -2.26
N ALA A 165 -9.54 -18.33 -1.65
CA ALA A 165 -9.31 -19.41 -0.70
C ALA A 165 -8.58 -20.61 -1.32
N ALA A 166 -8.69 -20.79 -2.64
CA ALA A 166 -8.01 -21.86 -3.39
C ALA A 166 -6.63 -21.47 -3.93
N ALA A 167 -6.23 -20.19 -3.82
CA ALA A 167 -4.96 -19.71 -4.36
C ALA A 167 -3.79 -20.04 -3.42
N PRO A 168 -2.67 -20.58 -3.92
CA PRO A 168 -1.51 -20.84 -3.08
C PRO A 168 -0.92 -19.53 -2.54
N ALA A 169 -0.62 -19.49 -1.24
CA ALA A 169 0.06 -18.34 -0.64
C ALA A 169 1.51 -18.29 -1.15
N HIS A 170 1.85 -17.22 -1.89
CA HIS A 170 3.16 -17.03 -2.51
C HIS A 170 4.26 -16.48 -1.57
N ASP A 171 3.99 -16.38 -0.26
CA ASP A 171 5.00 -15.97 0.73
C ASP A 171 5.62 -17.22 1.36
N ASP A 172 6.87 -17.50 1.03
CA ASP A 172 7.63 -18.64 1.57
C ASP A 172 8.41 -18.29 2.84
N GLY A 173 8.14 -17.12 3.44
CA GLY A 173 8.77 -16.67 4.68
C GLY A 173 10.22 -16.20 4.52
N ARG A 174 10.73 -16.08 3.29
CA ARG A 174 12.09 -15.57 3.06
C ARG A 174 12.29 -14.15 3.61
N ASP A 175 13.52 -13.88 4.03
CA ASP A 175 13.96 -12.53 4.39
C ASP A 175 14.35 -11.77 3.11
N VAL A 176 13.44 -10.92 2.62
CA VAL A 176 13.64 -10.11 1.41
C VAL A 176 14.52 -8.88 1.66
N LEU A 177 14.70 -8.49 2.92
CA LEU A 177 15.46 -7.30 3.32
C LEU A 177 16.95 -7.60 3.44
N ARG A 178 17.32 -8.82 3.88
CA ARG A 178 18.71 -9.23 4.15
C ARG A 178 19.67 -8.87 3.02
N ARG A 179 19.32 -9.16 1.77
CA ARG A 179 20.19 -8.90 0.60
C ARG A 179 20.41 -7.42 0.30
N HIS A 180 19.52 -6.56 0.79
CA HIS A 180 19.55 -5.12 0.52
C HIS A 180 20.13 -4.32 1.69
N LEU A 181 19.89 -4.78 2.92
CA LEU A 181 20.21 -4.07 4.16
C LEU A 181 21.38 -4.65 4.96
N ALA A 182 21.95 -5.80 4.59
CA ALA A 182 23.00 -6.44 5.39
C ALA A 182 24.26 -5.55 5.57
N GLY A 183 24.68 -5.38 6.83
CA GLY A 183 26.01 -4.86 7.20
C GLY A 183 26.22 -3.35 7.09
N ASP A 184 25.17 -2.57 6.80
CA ASP A 184 25.32 -1.14 6.49
C ASP A 184 24.79 -0.19 7.55
N THR A 185 25.39 1.00 7.59
CA THR A 185 24.77 2.17 8.19
C THR A 185 23.52 2.56 7.39
N PRO A 186 22.54 3.27 7.99
CA PRO A 186 21.33 3.69 7.27
C PRO A 186 21.61 4.41 5.93
N GLY A 187 22.66 5.24 5.87
CA GLY A 187 23.08 5.92 4.64
C GLY A 187 23.68 4.99 3.57
N GLY A 188 24.43 3.96 3.98
CA GLY A 188 24.95 2.95 3.06
C GLY A 188 23.82 2.09 2.47
N ALA A 189 22.88 1.67 3.32
CA ALA A 189 21.71 0.91 2.91
C ALA A 189 20.85 1.70 1.90
N PHE A 190 20.60 2.98 2.15
CA PHE A 190 19.89 3.86 1.22
C PHE A 190 20.61 3.96 -0.13
N THR A 191 21.93 4.20 -0.12
CA THR A 191 22.73 4.30 -1.35
C THR A 191 22.63 3.03 -2.19
N ARG A 192 22.73 1.86 -1.56
CA ARG A 192 22.56 0.57 -2.26
C ARG A 192 21.16 0.37 -2.80
N LEU A 193 20.13 0.70 -2.03
CA LEU A 193 18.74 0.59 -2.48
C LEU A 193 18.50 1.46 -3.72
N CYS A 194 19.01 2.69 -3.72
CA CYS A 194 18.94 3.58 -4.88
C CYS A 194 19.73 3.03 -6.08
N ALA A 195 20.87 2.39 -5.87
CA ALA A 195 21.64 1.75 -6.94
C ALA A 195 20.95 0.49 -7.50
N ALA A 196 20.33 -0.32 -6.64
CA ALA A 196 19.62 -1.53 -7.02
C ALA A 196 18.28 -1.22 -7.73
N PHE A 197 17.63 -0.13 -7.33
CA PHE A 197 16.34 0.30 -7.83
C PHE A 197 16.39 1.78 -8.24
N PRO A 198 17.09 2.11 -9.34
CA PRO A 198 17.11 3.48 -9.83
C PRO A 198 15.66 3.95 -10.01
N ALA A 199 15.31 5.06 -9.36
CA ALA A 199 13.98 5.62 -9.49
C ALA A 199 13.72 5.88 -10.98
N PRO A 200 12.55 5.53 -11.52
CA PRO A 200 12.19 5.98 -12.85
C PRO A 200 12.24 7.50 -12.79
N MET A 201 13.13 8.11 -13.59
CA MET A 201 13.14 9.56 -13.73
C MET A 201 11.71 10.00 -14.01
N ALA A 202 11.19 10.89 -13.18
CA ALA A 202 9.88 11.48 -13.42
C ALA A 202 9.91 12.09 -14.82
N VAL A 203 9.09 11.54 -15.71
CA VAL A 203 8.69 12.18 -16.96
C VAL A 203 7.47 13.02 -16.66
#